data_AF-A0A7X8Z965-F1
#
_entry.id   AF-A0A7X8Z965-F1
#
_cell.length_a   1.000
_cell.length_b   1.000
_cell.length_c   1.000
_cell.angle_alpha   90.00
_cell.angle_beta   90.00
_cell.angle_gamma   90.00
#
_symmetry.space_group_name_H-M   'P 1'
#
loop_
_entity.id
_entity.type
_entity.pdbx_description
1 polymer ?
#
loop_
_entity_poly.entity_id
_entity_poly.type
_entity_poly.pdbx_seq_one_letter_code
_entity_poly.pdbx_strand_id
1 'polypeptide(L)' 'MIINIIFIFMFTILSSIKIVNYGKWSGKQGNILGAIGLYILALFTITIPVGIYVFNLSR' A
#
# COMPACT_ATOMS: atom_id res chain seq x y z
N MET A 1 14.46 -4.47 -17.45
CA MET A 1 14.30 -4.95 -16.05
C MET A 1 14.06 -3.81 -15.06
N ILE A 2 14.96 -2.82 -14.99
CA ILE A 2 14.83 -1.65 -14.07
C ILE A 2 13.52 -0.87 -14.30
N ILE A 3 13.16 -0.60 -15.55
CA ILE A 3 11.91 0.10 -15.91
C ILE A 3 10.66 -0.62 -15.36
N ASN A 4 10.61 -1.96 -15.41
CA ASN A 4 9.48 -2.73 -14.89
C ASN A 4 9.38 -2.62 -13.37
N ILE A 5 10.51 -2.60 -12.67
CA ILE A 5 10.58 -2.42 -11.22
C ILE A 5 10.03 -1.04 -10.82
N ILE A 6 10.41 0.01 -11.57
CA ILE A 6 9.90 1.37 -11.34
C ILE A 6 8.37 1.42 -11.50
N PHE A 7 7.81 0.82 -12.54
CA PHE A 7 6.36 0.79 -12.73
C PHE A 7 5.62 0.03 -11.61
N ILE A 8 6.18 -1.08 -11.13
CA ILE A 8 5.60 -1.86 -10.03
C ILE A 8 5.58 -1.04 -8.73
N PHE A 9 6.68 -0.37 -8.39
CA PHE A 9 6.73 0.50 -7.21
C PHE A 9 5.80 1.70 -7.35
N MET A 10 5.74 2.32 -8.53
CA MET A 10 4.81 3.42 -8.80
C MET A 10 3.36 2.98 -8.61
N PHE A 11 2.97 1.83 -9.14
CA PHE A 11 1.62 1.28 -8.98
C PHE A 11 1.30 0.98 -7.51
N THR A 12 2.26 0.42 -6.77
CA THR A 12 2.14 0.11 -5.34
C THR A 12 1.91 1.37 -4.51
N ILE A 13 2.68 2.43 -4.77
CA ILE A 13 2.55 3.72 -4.10
C ILE A 13 1.19 4.36 -4.41
N LEU A 14 0.80 4.43 -5.69
CA LEU A 14 -0.49 5.00 -6.10
C LEU A 14 -1.68 4.25 -5.49
N SER A 15 -1.62 2.92 -5.46
CA SER A 15 -2.64 2.09 -4.83
C SER A 15 -2.73 2.37 -3.33
N SER A 16 -1.59 2.49 -2.66
CA SER A 16 -1.53 2.79 -1.22
C SER A 16 -2.11 4.18 -0.90
N ILE A 17 -1.78 5.20 -1.69
CA ILE A 17 -2.37 6.55 -1.57
C ILE A 17 -3.90 6.49 -1.71
N LYS A 18 -4.40 5.74 -2.69
CA LYS A 18 -5.84 5.57 -2.90
C LYS A 18 -6.52 4.89 -1.70
N ILE A 19 -5.91 3.84 -1.14
CA ILE A 19 -6.44 3.13 0.03
C ILE A 19 -6.48 4.07 1.25
N VAL A 20 -5.40 4.84 1.50
CA VAL A 20 -5.33 5.82 2.60
C VAL A 20 -6.41 6.90 2.46
N ASN A 21 -6.59 7.44 1.25
CA ASN A 21 -7.63 8.42 0.98
C ASN A 21 -9.03 7.87 1.21
N TYR A 22 -9.27 6.61 0.82
CA TYR A 22 -10.52 5.94 1.10
C TYR A 22 -10.73 5.67 2.59
N GLY A 23 -9.67 5.32 3.33
CA GLY A 23 -9.69 5.20 4.79
C GLY A 23 -10.09 6.52 5.46
N LYS A 24 -9.52 7.64 5.02
CA LYS A 24 -9.88 8.98 5.51
C LYS A 24 -11.33 9.32 5.21
N TRP A 25 -11.82 8.99 4.01
CA TRP A 25 -13.23 9.18 3.66
C TRP A 25 -14.15 8.30 4.52
N SER A 26 -13.82 7.02 4.68
CA SER A 26 -14.57 6.06 5.51
C SER A 26 -14.68 6.52 6.97
N GLY A 27 -13.58 7.03 7.53
CA GLY A 27 -13.57 7.60 8.88
C GLY A 27 -14.46 8.83 9.01
N LYS A 28 -14.49 9.70 7.99
CA LYS A 28 -15.41 10.86 7.95
C LYS A 28 -16.89 10.45 7.88
N GLN A 29 -17.21 9.27 7.35
CA GLN A 29 -18.57 8.72 7.34
C GLN A 29 -18.95 8.01 8.66
N GLY A 30 -18.09 8.07 9.69
CA GLY A 30 -18.32 7.41 10.98
C GLY A 30 -17.95 5.92 10.99
N ASN A 31 -17.47 5.36 9.88
CA ASN A 31 -17.01 3.98 9.81
C ASN A 31 -15.53 3.87 10.25
N ILE A 32 -15.30 4.00 11.56
CA ILE A 32 -13.95 4.01 12.14
C ILE A 32 -13.25 2.65 11.97
N LEU A 33 -13.97 1.54 12.18
CA LEU A 33 -13.40 0.19 12.01
C LEU A 33 -12.99 -0.07 10.56
N GLY A 34 -13.82 0.35 9.59
CA GLY A 34 -13.49 0.29 8.17
C GLY A 34 -12.27 1.14 7.82
N ALA A 35 -12.17 2.35 8.38
CA ALA A 35 -11.00 3.21 8.21
C ALA A 35 -9.70 2.59 8.74
N ILE A 36 -9.74 1.99 9.94
CA ILE A 36 -8.60 1.26 10.53
C ILE A 36 -8.18 0.10 9.63
N GLY A 37 -9.14 -0.71 9.17
CA GLY A 37 -8.85 -1.82 8.24
C GLY A 37 -8.19 -1.35 6.95
N LEU A 38 -8.63 -0.21 6.40
CA LEU A 38 -8.04 0.39 5.21
C LEU A 38 -6.61 0.90 5.46
N TYR A 39 -6.32 1.50 6.60
CA TYR A 39 -4.94 1.91 6.92
C TYR A 39 -4.00 0.71 7.09
N ILE A 40 -4.47 -0.36 7.73
CA ILE A 40 -3.71 -1.63 7.84
C ILE A 40 -3.46 -2.21 6.44
N LEU A 41 -4.47 -2.21 5.57
CA LEU A 41 -4.34 -2.69 4.20
C LEU A 41 -3.32 -1.87 3.39
N ALA A 42 -3.31 -0.53 3.54
CA ALA A 42 -2.31 0.32 2.90
C ALA A 42 -0.89 -0.03 3.37
N LEU A 43 -0.72 -0.32 4.66
CA LEU A 43 0.55 -0.76 5.23
C LEU A 43 1.04 -2.06 4.60
N PHE A 44 0.17 -3.07 4.48
CA PHE A 44 0.49 -4.34 3.82
C PHE A 44 0.80 -4.18 2.34
N THR A 45 0.08 -3.29 1.67
CA THR A 45 0.28 -3.01 0.24
C THR A 45 1.70 -2.50 -0.04
N ILE A 46 2.33 -1.78 0.89
CA ILE A 46 3.73 -1.32 0.75
C ILE A 46 4.72 -2.36 1.30
N THR A 47 4.47 -2.87 2.51
CA THR A 47 5.45 -3.70 3.24
C THR A 47 5.69 -5.06 2.60
N ILE A 48 4.66 -5.71 2.05
CA ILE A 48 4.80 -7.04 1.42
C ILE A 48 5.67 -6.96 0.16
N PRO A 49 5.38 -6.09 -0.84
CA PRO A 49 6.22 -6.00 -2.04
C PRO A 49 7.65 -5.57 -1.74
N VAL A 50 7.83 -4.59 -0.83
CA VAL A 50 9.17 -4.14 -0.41
C VAL A 50 9.93 -5.27 0.28
N GLY A 51 9.29 -6.01 1.18
CA GLY A 51 9.91 -7.13 1.89
C GLY A 51 10.33 -8.25 0.95
N ILE A 52 9.48 -8.62 -0.02
CA ILE A 52 9.82 -9.59 -1.06
C ILE A 52 10.98 -9.09 -1.91
N TYR A 53 10.99 -7.81 -2.30
CA TYR A 53 12.09 -7.24 -3.09
C TYR A 53 13.42 -7.29 -2.34
N VAL A 54 13.45 -6.85 -1.08
CA VAL A 54 14.66 -6.88 -0.23
C VAL A 54 15.14 -8.32 0.00
N PHE A 55 14.23 -9.25 0.28
CA PHE A 55 14.56 -10.66 0.48
C PHE A 55 15.23 -11.27 -0.77
N ASN A 56 14.71 -10.98 -1.96
CA ASN A 56 15.31 -11.44 -3.21
C ASN A 56 16.64 -10.74 -3.54
N LEU A 57 16.85 -9.51 -3.05
CA LEU A 57 18.12 -8.81 -3.23
C LEU A 57 19.22 -9.36 -2.31
N SER A 58 18.84 -9.88 -1.14
CA SER A 58 19.75 -10.45 -0.14
C SER A 58 20.20 -11.90 -0.42
N ARG A 59 19.68 -12.51 -1.50
CA ARG A 59 19.94 -13.89 -1.88
C ARG A 59 20.78 -13.95 -3.15
#